data_AF-A0A936ZJB8-F1
#
_entry.id   AF-A0A936ZJB8-F1
#
_cell.length_a   1.000
_cell.length_b   1.000
_cell.length_c   1.000
_cell.angle_alpha   90.00
_cell.angle_beta   90.00
_cell.angle_gamma   90.00
#
_symmetry.space_group_name_H-M   'P 1'
#
loop_
_entity.id
_entity.type
_entity.pdbx_description
1 polymer ?
#
loop_
_entity_poly.entity_id
_entity_poly.type
_entity_poly.pdbx_seq_one_letter_code
_entity_poly.pdbx_strand_id
1 'polypeptide(L)' 'TGRDTITDFADGQDRIELRGVTLGSLSIAQVGSDTVIQSGSDILVLEGVARSVISDSDFFS' A
#
# COMPACT_ATOMS: atom_id res chain seq x y z
N THR A 1 -0.10 -14.66 -6.08
CA THR A 1 -0.88 -13.80 -6.98
C THR A 1 -2.22 -13.55 -6.37
N GLY A 2 -2.30 -12.46 -5.62
CA GLY A 2 -3.52 -11.88 -5.09
C GLY A 2 -3.64 -10.42 -5.53
N ARG A 3 -4.88 -9.94 -5.61
CA ARG A 3 -5.20 -8.52 -5.75
C ARG A 3 -6.24 -8.17 -4.70
N ASP A 4 -5.82 -7.42 -3.70
CA ASP A 4 -6.67 -6.99 -2.60
C ASP A 4 -6.94 -5.49 -2.70
N THR A 5 -8.10 -5.06 -2.23
CA THR A 5 -8.49 -3.65 -2.14
C THR A 5 -8.92 -3.34 -0.72
N ILE A 6 -8.34 -2.30 -0.12
CA ILE A 6 -8.75 -1.70 1.15
C ILE A 6 -9.48 -0.40 0.82
N THR A 7 -10.69 -0.24 1.36
CA THR A 7 -11.59 0.87 1.01
C THR A 7 -11.70 1.93 2.10
N ASP A 8 -11.09 1.70 3.26
CA ASP A 8 -11.24 2.52 4.47
C ASP A 8 -9.91 2.87 5.15
N PHE A 9 -8.78 2.71 4.46
CA PHE A 9 -7.46 3.08 4.99
C PHE A 9 -7.42 4.56 5.39
N ALA A 10 -7.08 4.82 6.65
CA ALA A 10 -6.95 6.15 7.22
C ALA A 10 -5.48 6.48 7.55
N ASP A 11 -4.93 7.43 6.80
CA ASP A 11 -3.58 7.97 7.03
C ASP A 11 -3.40 8.47 8.48
N GLY A 12 -2.24 8.15 9.05
CA GLY A 12 -1.89 8.45 10.44
C GLY A 12 -2.59 7.61 11.51
N GLN A 13 -3.51 6.71 11.13
CA GLN A 13 -4.20 5.79 12.05
C GLN A 13 -3.87 4.33 11.74
N ASP A 14 -3.97 3.96 10.46
CA ASP A 14 -3.76 2.59 10.00
C ASP A 14 -2.32 2.35 9.57
N ARG A 15 -1.90 1.09 9.65
CA ARG A 15 -0.60 0.64 9.16
C ARG A 15 -0.73 -0.72 8.49
N ILE A 16 0.12 -0.95 7.49
CA ILE A 16 0.20 -2.17 6.70
C ILE A 16 1.36 -3.03 7.22
N GLU A 17 1.04 -4.25 7.63
CA GLU A 17 2.05 -5.23 8.03
C GLU A 17 2.69 -5.87 6.79
N LEU A 18 4.02 -5.89 6.74
CA LEU A 18 4.82 -6.52 5.70
C LEU A 18 5.33 -7.86 6.20
N ARG A 19 4.74 -8.95 5.69
CA ARG A 19 5.13 -10.32 6.03
C ARG A 19 5.95 -10.94 4.89
N GLY A 20 7.23 -11.18 5.13
CA GLY A 20 8.12 -11.82 4.15
C GLY A 20 8.57 -10.93 2.99
N VAL A 21 8.32 -9.62 3.08
CA VAL A 21 8.74 -8.61 2.10
C VAL A 21 9.30 -7.39 2.84
N THR A 22 10.16 -6.61 2.19
CA THR A 22 10.70 -5.36 2.76
C THR A 22 10.11 -4.15 2.06
N LEU A 23 10.00 -3.02 2.75
CA LEU A 23 9.48 -1.79 2.16
C LEU A 23 10.25 -1.39 0.88
N GLY A 24 11.58 -1.54 0.90
CA GLY A 24 12.44 -1.25 -0.27
C GLY A 24 12.22 -2.19 -1.48
N SER A 25 11.47 -3.28 -1.32
CA SER A 25 11.09 -4.18 -2.43
C SER A 25 9.73 -3.83 -3.06
N LEU A 26 8.97 -2.90 -2.46
CA LEU A 26 7.65 -2.52 -2.93
C LEU A 26 7.74 -1.48 -4.04
N SER A 27 6.90 -1.64 -5.07
CA SER A 27 6.55 -0.56 -5.97
C SER A 27 5.28 0.11 -5.46
N ILE A 28 5.33 1.40 -5.16
CA ILE A 28 4.19 2.15 -4.62
C ILE A 28 3.91 3.34 -5.53
N ALA A 29 2.79 3.31 -6.26
CA ALA A 29 2.45 4.29 -7.28
C ALA A 29 1.00 4.79 -7.17
N GLN A 30 0.76 5.99 -7.70
CA GLN A 30 -0.59 6.51 -7.93
C GLN A 30 -1.18 5.89 -9.19
N VAL A 31 -2.42 5.40 -9.15
CA VAL A 31 -3.20 4.98 -10.32
C VAL A 31 -4.60 5.55 -10.21
N GLY A 32 -4.94 6.54 -11.03
CA GLY A 32 -6.19 7.28 -10.87
C GLY A 32 -6.24 7.96 -9.50
N SER A 33 -7.30 7.72 -8.73
CA SER A 33 -7.45 8.18 -7.33
C SER A 33 -6.77 7.31 -6.30
N ASP A 34 -6.26 6.14 -6.68
CA ASP A 34 -5.87 5.09 -5.74
C ASP A 34 -4.35 4.99 -5.60
N THR A 35 -3.90 4.49 -4.46
CA THR A 35 -2.52 4.05 -4.29
C THR A 35 -2.43 2.55 -4.56
N VAL A 36 -1.53 2.16 -5.45
CA VAL A 36 -1.25 0.76 -5.76
C VAL A 36 0.12 0.40 -5.21
N ILE A 37 0.14 -0.57 -4.29
CA ILE A 37 1.34 -1.18 -3.71
C ILE A 37 1.50 -2.55 -4.36
N GLN A 38 2.68 -2.82 -4.91
CA GLN A 38 2.97 -4.07 -5.60
C GLN A 38 4.24 -4.73 -5.03
N SER A 39 4.16 -6.04 -4.80
CA SER A 39 5.29 -6.90 -4.45
C SER A 39 5.30 -8.11 -5.38
N GLY A 40 6.27 -8.15 -6.33
CA GLY A 40 6.27 -9.16 -7.38
C GLY A 40 4.97 -9.15 -8.18
N SER A 41 4.19 -10.23 -8.09
CA SER A 41 2.90 -10.37 -8.78
C SER A 41 1.68 -10.12 -7.88
N ASP A 42 1.90 -9.78 -6.60
CA ASP A 42 0.83 -9.46 -5.66
C ASP A 42 0.59 -7.95 -5.62
N ILE A 43 -0.67 -7.55 -5.54
CA ILE A 43 -1.11 -6.15 -5.61
C ILE A 43 -2.05 -5.85 -4.44
N LEU A 44 -1.80 -4.74 -3.75
CA LEU A 44 -2.70 -4.13 -2.79
C LEU A 44 -3.12 -2.75 -3.31
N VAL A 45 -4.42 -2.46 -3.30
CA VAL A 45 -4.98 -1.17 -3.69
C VAL A 45 -5.54 -0.49 -2.45
N LEU A 46 -5.14 0.75 -2.21
CA LEU A 46 -5.78 1.64 -1.25
C LEU A 46 -6.72 2.55 -2.04
N GLU A 47 -8.01 2.17 -2.07
CA GLU A 47 -9.03 2.86 -2.87
C GLU A 47 -9.24 4.29 -2.37
N GLY A 48 -9.19 5.26 -3.27
CA GLY A 48 -9.37 6.67 -2.96
C GLY A 48 -8.24 7.31 -2.13
N VAL A 49 -7.15 6.59 -1.86
CA VAL A 49 -6.03 7.10 -1.07
C VAL A 49 -4.94 7.65 -2.00
N ALA A 50 -4.59 8.93 -1.81
CA ALA A 50 -3.53 9.57 -2.57
C ALA A 50 -2.14 9.05 -2.18
N ARG A 51 -1.31 8.71 -3.17
CA ARG A 51 0.07 8.25 -2.98
C ARG A 51 0.89 9.23 -2.16
N SER A 52 0.61 10.53 -2.26
CA SER A 52 1.35 11.57 -1.54
C SER A 52 1.20 11.53 -0.03
N VAL A 53 0.15 10.88 0.50
CA VAL A 53 -0.01 10.72 1.95
C VAL A 53 0.70 9.47 2.48
N ILE A 54 1.04 8.51 1.60
CA ILE A 54 1.70 7.28 2.00
C ILE A 54 3.21 7.50 2.20
N SER A 55 3.72 7.05 3.33
CA SER A 55 5.11 7.17 3.76
C SER A 55 5.61 5.90 4.46
N ASP A 56 6.89 5.88 4.83
CA ASP A 56 7.50 4.71 5.48
C ASP A 56 6.85 4.39 6.85
N SER A 57 6.22 5.35 7.52
CA SER A 57 5.54 5.12 8.81
C SER A 57 4.28 4.25 8.70
N ASP A 58 3.69 4.20 7.51
CA ASP A 58 2.48 3.42 7.23
C ASP A 58 2.77 1.92 7.13
N PHE A 59 4.04 1.54 7.20
CA PHE A 59 4.47 0.14 7.12
C PHE A 59 5.11 -0.32 8.44
N PHE A 60 4.95 -1.60 8.74
CA PHE A 60 5.69 -2.30 9.79
C PHE A 60 5.94 -3.75 9.42
N SER A 61 6.89 -4.39 10.10
CA SER A 61 7.25 -5.80 9.91
C SER A 61 7.44 -6.47 11.25
#